data_AF-H5SJ46-F1
#
_entry.id   AF-H5SJ46-F1
#
_cell.length_a   1.000
_cell.length_b   1.000
_cell.length_c   1.000
_cell.angle_alpha   90.00
_cell.angle_beta   90.00
_cell.angle_gamma   90.00
#
_symmetry.space_group_name_H-M   'P 1'
#
loop_
_entity.id
_entity.type
_entity.pdbx_description
1 polymer ?
#
loop_
_entity_poly.entity_id
_entity_poly.type
_entity_poly.pdbx_seq_one_letter_code
_entity_poly.pdbx_strand_id
1 'polypeptide(L)'
;MSDRPIKTFFRWVLLGTRGGPTRLLILLKLRDGPANANQLAKALHLNYKTILHHLEFLIENNLVEADEGRYDVKYRLSQVVSENMDILDSVVDEVLGSSKARVSWARSG
;
A
#
# COMPACT_ATOMS: atom_id res chain seq x y z
N MET A 1 -13.06 18.96 -6.10
CA MET A 1 -11.72 19.49 -5.74
C MET A 1 -10.71 18.79 -6.63
N SER A 2 -9.62 19.44 -7.02
CA SER A 2 -8.65 18.83 -7.95
C SER A 2 -7.82 17.79 -7.19
N ASP A 3 -7.93 16.50 -7.51
CA ASP A 3 -7.20 15.41 -6.83
C ASP A 3 -5.69 15.40 -7.15
N ARG A 4 -5.22 16.39 -7.92
CA ARG A 4 -3.81 16.54 -8.30
C ARG A 4 -2.84 16.57 -7.11
N PRO A 5 -3.09 17.27 -5.98
CA PRO A 5 -2.17 17.29 -4.86
C PRO A 5 -2.00 15.90 -4.22
N ILE A 6 -3.10 15.20 -3.96
CA ILE A 6 -3.07 13.87 -3.32
C ILE A 6 -2.46 12.81 -4.25
N LYS A 7 -2.77 12.86 -5.56
CA LYS A 7 -2.12 11.99 -6.55
C LYS A 7 -0.61 12.22 -6.63
N THR A 8 -0.19 13.49 -6.60
CA THR A 8 1.24 13.82 -6.60
C THR A 8 1.93 13.31 -5.34
N PHE A 9 1.27 13.44 -4.19
CA PHE A 9 1.74 12.90 -2.92
C PHE A 9 1.89 11.37 -2.95
N PHE A 10 0.87 10.64 -3.42
CA PHE A 10 0.93 9.17 -3.54
C PHE A 10 2.07 8.75 -4.48
N ARG A 11 2.23 9.41 -5.63
CA ARG A 11 3.37 9.16 -6.54
C ARG A 11 4.71 9.40 -5.85
N TRP A 12 4.85 10.46 -5.06
CA TRP A 12 6.09 10.72 -4.33
C TRP A 12 6.39 9.63 -3.29
N VAL A 13 5.41 9.25 -2.47
CA VAL A 13 5.59 8.18 -1.47
C VAL A 13 5.85 6.82 -2.13
N LEU A 14 5.17 6.49 -3.22
CA LEU A 14 5.16 5.13 -3.76
C LEU A 14 6.16 4.91 -4.90
N LEU A 15 6.53 5.95 -5.64
CA LEU A 15 7.44 5.86 -6.79
C LEU A 15 8.69 6.73 -6.64
N GLY A 16 8.62 7.79 -5.84
CA GLY A 16 9.67 8.82 -5.73
C GLY A 16 10.85 8.46 -4.82
N THR A 17 10.87 7.28 -4.20
CA THR A 17 11.95 6.89 -3.27
C THR A 17 12.35 5.44 -3.45
N ARG A 18 13.56 5.08 -2.98
CA ARG A 18 14.10 3.71 -3.01
C ARG A 18 13.18 2.67 -2.35
N GLY A 19 12.43 3.06 -1.31
CA GLY A 19 11.48 2.18 -0.60
C GLY A 19 10.08 2.13 -1.21
N GLY A 20 9.82 2.91 -2.25
CA GLY A 20 8.51 3.06 -2.88
C GLY A 20 7.87 1.75 -3.35
N PRO A 21 8.58 0.90 -4.14
CA PRO A 21 8.03 -0.35 -4.63
C PRO A 21 7.54 -1.29 -3.52
N THR A 22 8.31 -1.41 -2.43
CA THR A 22 7.90 -2.23 -1.28
C THR A 22 6.67 -1.66 -0.59
N ARG A 23 6.60 -0.34 -0.42
CA ARG A 23 5.42 0.32 0.17
C ARG A 23 4.17 0.12 -0.68
N LEU A 24 4.29 0.19 -2.00
CA LEU A 24 3.18 -0.12 -2.90
C LEU A 24 2.68 -1.56 -2.70
N LEU A 25 3.59 -2.53 -2.62
CA LEU A 25 3.23 -3.93 -2.35
C LEU A 25 2.55 -4.12 -0.98
N ILE A 26 2.99 -3.40 0.05
CA ILE A 26 2.31 -3.40 1.37
C ILE A 26 0.89 -2.86 1.24
N LEU A 27 0.69 -1.71 0.59
CA LEU A 27 -0.65 -1.14 0.39
C LEU A 27 -1.56 -2.08 -0.41
N LEU A 28 -1.03 -2.69 -1.47
CA LEU A 28 -1.77 -3.69 -2.24
C LEU A 28 -2.15 -4.91 -1.39
N LYS A 29 -1.29 -5.33 -0.47
CA LYS A 29 -1.62 -6.44 0.43
C LYS A 29 -2.67 -6.05 1.47
N LEU A 30 -2.61 -4.83 2.00
CA LEU A 30 -3.57 -4.29 2.96
C LEU A 30 -4.93 -3.96 2.31
N ARG A 31 -4.97 -3.75 0.99
CA ARG A 31 -6.21 -3.65 0.21
C ARG A 31 -7.04 -4.94 0.26
N ASP A 32 -6.39 -6.11 0.35
CA ASP A 32 -7.09 -7.40 0.50
C ASP A 32 -7.66 -7.59 1.92
N GLY A 33 -7.21 -6.80 2.89
CA GLY A 33 -7.66 -6.82 4.27
C GLY A 33 -6.53 -6.53 5.29
N PRO A 34 -6.88 -6.26 6.56
CA PRO A 34 -5.89 -5.98 7.59
C PRO A 34 -4.92 -7.13 7.82
N ALA A 35 -3.64 -6.82 8.01
CA ALA A 35 -2.58 -7.81 8.23
C ALA A 35 -1.56 -7.32 9.25
N ASN A 36 -0.94 -8.23 9.99
CA ASN A 36 0.18 -7.90 10.87
C ASN A 36 1.53 -7.89 10.12
N ALA A 37 2.57 -7.32 10.73
CA ALA A 37 3.90 -7.21 10.12
C ALA A 37 4.52 -8.58 9.76
N ASN A 38 4.22 -9.64 10.52
CA ASN A 38 4.69 -10.99 10.22
C ASN A 38 4.04 -11.57 8.95
N GLN A 39 2.74 -11.34 8.76
CA GLN A 39 2.00 -11.75 7.57
C GLN A 39 2.52 -11.02 6.33
N LEU A 40 2.77 -9.72 6.45
CA LEU A 40 3.35 -8.91 5.38
C LEU A 40 4.78 -9.37 5.02
N ALA A 41 5.62 -9.63 6.02
CA ALA A 41 6.98 -10.14 5.81
C ALA A 41 6.99 -11.47 5.05
N LYS A 42 6.11 -12.39 5.44
CA LYS A 42 5.94 -13.68 4.76
C LYS A 42 5.43 -13.50 3.33
N ALA A 43 4.37 -12.70 3.14
CA ALA A 43 3.74 -12.51 1.83
C ALA A 43 4.67 -11.82 0.82
N LEU A 44 5.53 -10.91 1.29
CA LEU A 44 6.45 -10.15 0.44
C LEU A 44 7.86 -10.77 0.38
N HIS A 45 8.10 -11.88 1.09
CA HIS A 45 9.42 -12.52 1.21
C HIS A 45 10.52 -11.55 1.69
N LEU A 46 10.18 -10.67 2.63
CA LEU A 46 11.08 -9.66 3.20
C LEU A 46 11.34 -9.91 4.69
N ASN A 47 12.43 -9.34 5.20
CA ASN A 47 12.70 -9.37 6.64
C ASN A 47 11.65 -8.52 7.39
N TYR A 48 11.20 -9.05 8.53
CA TYR A 48 10.33 -8.36 9.48
C TYR A 48 10.74 -6.91 9.79
N LYS A 49 12.02 -6.63 10.05
CA LYS A 49 12.52 -5.27 10.32
C LYS A 49 12.36 -4.33 9.13
N THR A 50 12.51 -4.85 7.90
CA THR A 50 12.28 -4.09 6.67
C THR A 50 10.81 -3.70 6.54
N ILE A 51 9.91 -4.64 6.85
CA ILE A 51 8.47 -4.37 6.85
C ILE A 51 8.10 -3.33 7.90
N LEU A 52 8.60 -3.45 9.14
CA LEU A 52 8.34 -2.46 10.18
C LEU A 52 8.78 -1.05 9.75
N HIS A 53 9.98 -0.92 9.20
CA HIS A 53 10.47 0.38 8.71
C HIS A 53 9.55 1.00 7.64
N HIS A 54 9.02 0.18 6.73
CA HIS A 54 8.07 0.66 5.73
C HIS A 54 6.70 1.00 6.33
N LEU A 55 6.21 0.22 7.31
CA LEU A 55 4.95 0.49 7.99
C LEU A 55 5.03 1.78 8.82
N GLU A 56 6.12 2.02 9.54
CA GLU A 56 6.38 3.27 10.26
C GLU A 56 6.28 4.47 9.31
N PHE A 57 6.99 4.42 8.18
CA PHE A 57 6.92 5.49 7.18
C PHE A 57 5.49 5.69 6.63
N LEU A 58 4.76 4.60 6.36
CA LEU A 58 3.40 4.67 5.85
C LEU A 58 2.41 5.25 6.88
N ILE A 59 2.62 4.97 8.17
CA ILE A 59 1.84 5.55 9.28
C ILE A 59 2.14 7.04 9.42
N GLU A 60 3.42 7.43 9.44
CA GLU A 60 3.84 8.83 9.49
C GLU A 60 3.28 9.68 8.34
N ASN A 61 3.05 9.04 7.18
CA ASN A 61 2.48 9.66 5.99
C ASN A 61 0.97 9.44 5.83
N ASN A 62 0.29 8.93 6.87
CA ASN A 62 -1.15 8.72 6.91
C ASN A 62 -1.72 7.84 5.77
N LEU A 63 -0.95 6.85 5.32
CA LEU A 63 -1.38 5.86 4.32
C LEU A 63 -1.82 4.54 4.95
N VAL A 64 -1.36 4.25 6.16
CA VAL A 64 -1.66 3.05 6.93
C VAL A 64 -2.02 3.44 8.35
N GLU A 65 -2.97 2.73 8.93
CA GLU A 65 -3.33 2.81 10.35
C GLU A 65 -2.99 1.50 11.04
N ALA A 66 -2.63 1.57 12.32
CA ALA A 66 -2.38 0.42 13.17
C ALA A 66 -3.52 0.27 14.20
N ASP A 67 -4.02 -0.94 14.38
CA ASP A 67 -4.92 -1.26 15.50
C ASP A 67 -4.10 -1.42 16.78
N GLU A 68 -4.45 -0.63 17.79
CA GLU A 68 -3.81 -0.64 19.12
C GLU A 68 -4.22 -1.89 19.92
N GLY A 69 -3.72 -3.05 19.51
CA GLY A 69 -3.82 -4.31 20.25
C GLY A 69 -2.49 -4.69 20.90
N ARG A 70 -2.50 -5.07 22.18
CA ARG A 70 -1.28 -5.36 22.97
C ARG A 70 -0.44 -6.56 22.50
N TYR A 71 -0.94 -7.39 21.59
CA TYR A 71 -0.28 -8.66 21.23
C TYR A 71 -0.21 -8.99 19.73
N ASP A 72 -1.02 -8.37 18.87
CA ASP A 72 -0.97 -8.60 17.42
C ASP A 72 -1.44 -7.34 16.68
N VAL A 73 -0.53 -6.37 16.54
CA VAL A 73 -0.82 -5.12 15.82
C VAL A 73 -1.15 -5.46 14.37
N LYS A 74 -2.39 -5.16 13.98
CA LYS A 74 -2.84 -5.26 12.60
C LYS A 74 -2.77 -3.90 11.96
N TYR A 75 -2.31 -3.88 10.73
CA TYR A 75 -2.24 -2.71 9.89
C TYR A 75 -3.37 -2.76 8.88
N ARG A 76 -3.95 -1.61 8.57
CA ARG A 76 -4.98 -1.44 7.54
C ARG A 76 -4.69 -0.18 6.72
N LEU A 77 -5.30 -0.07 5.54
CA LEU A 77 -5.28 1.19 4.81
C LEU A 77 -5.93 2.29 5.65
N SER A 78 -5.37 3.50 5.61
CA SER A 78 -6.00 4.64 6.26
C SER A 78 -7.31 5.02 5.57
N GLN A 79 -8.12 5.84 6.24
CA GLN A 79 -9.30 6.43 5.63
C GLN A 79 -8.96 7.22 4.36
N VAL A 80 -7.84 7.97 4.36
CA VAL A 80 -7.38 8.75 3.20
C VAL A 80 -7.13 7.87 1.98
N VAL A 81 -6.50 6.71 2.15
CA VAL A 81 -6.29 5.78 1.02
C VAL A 81 -7.59 5.14 0.59
N SER A 82 -8.43 4.74 1.56
CA SER A 82 -9.72 4.07 1.29
C SER A 82 -10.70 4.97 0.52
N GLU A 83 -10.67 6.27 0.76
CA GLU A 83 -11.48 7.26 0.04
C GLU A 83 -10.90 7.64 -1.34
N ASN A 84 -9.62 7.33 -1.60
CA ASN A 84 -8.88 7.70 -2.82
C ASN A 84 -8.29 6.46 -3.51
N MET A 85 -9.03 5.35 -3.51
CA MET A 85 -8.59 4.07 -4.08
C MET A 85 -8.32 4.17 -5.59
N ASP A 86 -9.09 4.98 -6.31
CA ASP A 86 -8.90 5.28 -7.72
C ASP A 86 -7.52 5.91 -8.01
N ILE A 87 -7.03 6.74 -7.08
CA ILE A 87 -5.71 7.35 -7.18
C ILE A 87 -4.63 6.30 -6.98
N LEU A 88 -4.77 5.43 -5.98
CA LEU A 88 -3.86 4.30 -5.76
C LEU A 88 -3.82 3.39 -6.99
N ASP A 89 -4.96 3.01 -7.54
CA ASP A 89 -5.06 2.21 -8.75
C ASP A 89 -4.38 2.90 -9.94
N SER A 90 -4.54 4.23 -10.09
CA SER A 90 -3.86 4.99 -11.14
C SER A 90 -2.33 4.98 -11.01
N VAL A 91 -1.80 4.93 -9.79
CA VAL A 91 -0.35 4.79 -9.52
C VAL A 91 0.11 3.37 -9.82
N VAL A 92 -0.70 2.36 -9.49
CA VAL A 92 -0.42 0.95 -9.82
C VAL A 92 -0.37 0.76 -11.34
N ASP A 93 -1.32 1.32 -12.08
CA ASP A 93 -1.39 1.23 -13.54
C ASP A 93 -0.18 1.90 -14.22
N GLU A 94 0.35 2.97 -13.63
CA GLU A 94 1.58 3.61 -14.09
C GLU A 94 2.79 2.67 -13.95
N VAL A 95 2.88 1.94 -12.83
CA VAL A 95 3.96 0.98 -12.57
C VAL A 95 3.86 -0.26 -13.44
N LEU A 96 2.65 -0.80 -13.62
CA LEU A 96 2.43 -2.00 -14.42
C LEU A 96 2.53 -1.74 -15.93
N GLY A 97 2.61 -0.46 -16.32
CA GLY A 97 2.58 -0.02 -17.71
C GLY A 97 1.17 -0.19 -18.26
N SER A 98 0.58 0.90 -18.77
CA SER A 98 -0.71 0.84 -19.47
C SER A 98 -0.62 0.00 -20.75
N SER A 99 -0.65 -1.32 -20.63
CA SER A 99 -1.31 -2.18 -21.60
C SER A 99 -2.65 -2.55 -21.01
N LYS A 100 -3.72 -2.06 -21.64
CA LYS A 100 -5.08 -2.63 -21.57
C LYS A 100 -5.02 -4.10 -22.05
N ALA A 101 -4.43 -4.98 -21.25
CA ALA A 101 -4.38 -6.43 -21.40
C ALA A 101 -3.49 -6.97 -20.27
N ARG A 102 -4.05 -7.79 -19.37
CA ARG A 102 -3.38 -8.61 -18.32
C ARG A 102 -3.60 -8.22 -16.86
N VAL A 103 -4.66 -7.50 -16.53
CA VAL A 103 -5.17 -7.49 -15.16
C VAL A 103 -6.53 -8.21 -15.15
N SER A 104 -6.48 -9.54 -15.23
CA SER A 104 -7.66 -10.42 -15.17
C SER A 104 -7.89 -10.98 -13.75
N TRP A 105 -7.62 -10.22 -12.68
CA TRP A 105 -7.90 -10.71 -11.33
C TRP A 105 -9.40 -10.72 -10.97
N ALA A 106 -10.28 -10.23 -11.85
CA ALA A 106 -11.73 -10.17 -11.60
C ALA A 106 -12.54 -11.40 -12.02
N ARG A 107 -11.94 -12.50 -12.50
CA ARG A 107 -12.69 -13.75 -12.77
C ARG A 107 -11.83 -14.99 -12.52
N SER A 108 -12.01 -15.59 -11.35
CA SER A 108 -12.08 -17.04 -11.08
C SER A 108 -11.67 -17.31 -9.64
N GLY A 109 -12.61 -17.81 -8.83
CA GLY A 109 -12.41 -18.18 -7.42
C GLY A 109 -13.70 -17.96 -6.65
#